data_AF-S6A0E7-F1
#
_entry.id   AF-S6A0E7-F1
#
_cell.length_a   1.000
_cell.length_b   1.000
_cell.length_c   1.000
_cell.angle_alpha   90.00
_cell.angle_beta   90.00
_cell.angle_gamma   90.00
#
_symmetry.space_group_name_H-M   'P 1'
#
loop_
_entity.id
_entity.type
_entity.pdbx_description
1 polymer ?
#
loop_
_entity_poly.entity_id
_entity_poly.type
_entity_poly.pdbx_seq_one_letter_code
_entity_poly.pdbx_strand_id
1 'polypeptide(L)'
;MKKNKIIASLIFFVSLFSVMPVYAEDEKIDRTPDPYGIEEFNTWQKDLRRFEIISFGALPFVSLLSFWTYDIIRSVKHKGDPAYKPWPLKNPEIAVPLTDDEQKKVFFAAVGISVGIALIDFSYRAIKREIKKKKLKEEKLNSEEPIILIPIIDGASPSTEKDEKPQEKSSNEDKTAKENETPEQ
;
A
#
# COMPACT_ATOMS: atom_id res chain seq x y z
N MET A 1 -25.56 -26.68 19.79
CA MET A 1 -25.21 -27.49 18.60
C MET A 1 -25.29 -26.75 17.26
N LYS A 2 -26.29 -25.89 16.96
CA LYS A 2 -26.38 -25.18 15.66
C LYS A 2 -25.19 -24.24 15.37
N LYS A 3 -24.69 -23.49 16.36
CA LYS A 3 -23.57 -22.53 16.18
C LYS A 3 -22.25 -23.23 15.79
N ASN A 4 -21.96 -24.38 16.40
CA ASN A 4 -20.74 -25.15 16.13
C ASN A 4 -20.76 -25.76 14.71
N LYS A 5 -21.94 -26.12 14.19
CA LYS A 5 -22.10 -26.59 12.81
C LYS A 5 -21.88 -25.48 11.79
N ILE A 6 -22.29 -24.24 12.09
CA ILE A 6 -22.06 -23.07 11.24
C ILE A 6 -20.56 -22.73 11.21
N ILE A 7 -19.89 -22.72 12.37
CA ILE A 7 -18.45 -22.46 12.46
C ILE A 7 -17.65 -23.53 11.69
N ALA A 8 -17.99 -24.80 11.86
CA ALA A 8 -17.36 -25.89 11.11
C ALA A 8 -17.59 -25.78 9.59
N SER A 9 -18.80 -25.40 9.18
CA SER A 9 -19.11 -25.18 7.76
C SER A 9 -18.32 -24.02 7.15
N LEU A 10 -18.07 -22.96 7.93
CA LEU A 10 -17.35 -21.78 7.46
C LEU A 10 -15.84 -22.08 7.35
N ILE A 11 -15.29 -22.83 8.31
CA ILE A 11 -13.90 -23.32 8.25
C ILE A 11 -13.72 -24.26 7.05
N PHE A 12 -14.67 -25.16 6.80
CA PHE A 12 -14.64 -26.06 5.64
C PHE A 12 -14.63 -25.28 4.32
N PHE A 13 -15.47 -24.26 4.20
CA PHE A 13 -15.54 -23.44 2.98
C PHE A 13 -14.24 -22.64 2.72
N VAL A 14 -13.64 -22.07 3.78
CA VAL A 14 -12.36 -21.36 3.67
C VAL A 14 -11.22 -22.32 3.31
N SER A 15 -11.20 -23.53 3.87
CA SER A 15 -10.20 -24.55 3.54
C SER A 15 -10.35 -25.06 2.10
N LEU A 16 -11.58 -25.14 1.57
CA LEU A 16 -11.84 -25.64 0.22
C LEU A 16 -11.35 -24.66 -0.86
N PHE A 17 -11.39 -23.36 -0.59
CA PHE A 17 -10.85 -22.33 -1.50
C PHE A 17 -9.31 -22.28 -1.51
N SER A 18 -8.65 -22.73 -0.43
CA SER A 18 -7.18 -22.68 -0.33
C SER A 18 -6.45 -23.77 -1.11
N VAL A 19 -7.16 -24.79 -1.61
CA VAL A 19 -6.56 -26.00 -2.20
C VAL A 19 -6.89 -26.21 -3.67
N MET A 20 -7.47 -25.24 -4.38
CA MET A 20 -7.69 -25.37 -5.83
C MET A 20 -6.37 -25.24 -6.58
N PRO A 21 -5.81 -26.32 -7.15
CA PRO A 21 -4.63 -26.21 -7.99
C PRO A 21 -5.05 -25.63 -9.34
N VAL A 22 -4.55 -24.44 -9.66
CA VAL A 22 -4.67 -23.87 -11.00
C VAL A 22 -3.67 -24.63 -11.88
N TYR A 23 -4.17 -25.52 -12.74
CA TYR A 23 -3.35 -26.14 -13.77
C TYR A 23 -3.17 -25.13 -14.92
N ALA A 24 -1.95 -24.66 -15.13
CA ALA A 24 -1.55 -23.91 -16.30
C ALA A 24 -0.99 -24.88 -17.35
N GLU A 25 -1.38 -24.71 -18.62
CA GLU A 25 -0.74 -25.42 -19.73
C GLU A 25 0.72 -24.97 -19.86
N ASP A 26 1.65 -25.94 -19.84
CA ASP A 26 3.10 -25.72 -19.94
C ASP A 26 3.49 -25.37 -21.39
N GLU A 27 3.20 -24.14 -21.82
CA GLU A 27 3.87 -23.56 -22.98
C GLU A 27 5.28 -23.06 -22.55
N LYS A 28 6.30 -23.30 -23.38
CA LYS A 28 7.69 -22.85 -23.15
C LYS A 28 7.82 -21.34 -23.43
N ILE A 29 7.09 -20.56 -22.67
CA ILE A 29 7.20 -19.10 -22.62
C ILE A 29 8.31 -18.78 -21.62
N ASP A 30 9.13 -17.76 -21.90
CA ASP A 30 10.08 -17.24 -20.93
C ASP A 30 9.32 -16.87 -19.64
N ARG A 31 9.56 -17.63 -18.56
CA ARG A 31 8.77 -17.57 -17.33
C ARG A 31 9.32 -16.58 -16.33
N THR A 32 10.30 -15.76 -16.71
CA THR A 32 10.72 -14.64 -15.88
C THR A 32 9.53 -13.67 -15.83
N PRO A 33 8.87 -13.54 -14.66
CA PRO A 33 7.79 -12.59 -14.53
C PRO A 33 8.39 -11.20 -14.68
N ASP A 34 7.84 -10.39 -15.57
CA ASP A 34 8.22 -8.98 -15.62
C ASP A 34 7.98 -8.34 -14.24
N PRO A 35 8.91 -7.51 -13.75
CA PRO A 35 8.71 -6.80 -12.49
C PRO A 35 7.42 -5.98 -12.55
N TYR A 36 6.59 -6.11 -11.50
CA TYR A 36 5.31 -5.41 -11.43
C TYR A 36 5.43 -3.92 -11.72
N GLY A 37 4.61 -3.45 -12.66
CA GLY A 37 4.56 -2.04 -13.04
C GLY A 37 3.77 -1.21 -12.02
N ILE A 38 4.12 0.08 -11.88
CA ILE A 38 3.37 1.01 -11.02
C ILE A 38 1.92 1.15 -11.50
N GLU A 39 1.68 1.06 -12.81
CA GLU A 39 0.36 1.26 -13.43
C GLU A 39 -0.52 -0.01 -13.42
N GLU A 40 0.04 -1.16 -13.06
CA GLU A 40 -0.64 -2.46 -13.15
C GLU A 40 -1.74 -2.64 -12.09
N PHE A 41 -1.62 -1.94 -10.95
CA PHE A 41 -2.61 -2.01 -9.88
C PHE A 41 -3.59 -0.85 -9.91
N ASN A 42 -4.87 -1.19 -9.79
CA ASN A 42 -5.94 -0.23 -9.63
C ASN A 42 -5.71 0.63 -8.37
N THR A 43 -6.17 1.88 -8.42
CA THR A 43 -5.96 2.83 -7.33
C THR A 43 -6.55 2.32 -6.00
N TRP A 44 -7.72 1.67 -6.03
CA TRP A 44 -8.33 1.12 -4.82
C TRP A 44 -7.51 -0.04 -4.22
N GLN A 45 -6.82 -0.84 -5.03
CA GLN A 45 -5.96 -1.92 -4.56
C GLN A 45 -4.73 -1.36 -3.85
N LYS A 46 -4.16 -0.28 -4.39
CA LYS A 46 -3.06 0.47 -3.75
C LYS A 46 -3.50 1.06 -2.41
N ASP A 47 -4.72 1.62 -2.36
CA ASP A 47 -5.28 2.18 -1.13
C ASP A 47 -5.56 1.08 -0.08
N LEU A 48 -6.11 -0.08 -0.49
CA LEU A 48 -6.35 -1.22 0.40
C LEU A 48 -5.04 -1.80 0.95
N ARG A 49 -4.02 -1.96 0.09
CA ARG A 49 -2.68 -2.40 0.52
C ARG A 49 -2.12 -1.47 1.59
N ARG A 50 -2.25 -0.16 1.40
CA ARG A 50 -1.75 0.80 2.39
C ARG A 50 -2.57 0.77 3.69
N PHE A 51 -3.89 0.61 3.59
CA PHE A 51 -4.75 0.44 4.74
C PHE A 51 -4.32 -0.78 5.58
N GLU A 52 -4.04 -1.91 4.94
CA GLU A 52 -3.53 -3.12 5.59
C GLU A 52 -2.18 -2.86 6.28
N ILE A 53 -1.21 -2.28 5.57
CA ILE A 53 0.11 -1.97 6.12
C ILE A 53 0.01 -1.07 7.34
N ILE A 54 -0.84 -0.04 7.30
CA ILE A 54 -0.99 0.89 8.43
C ILE A 54 -1.74 0.23 9.58
N SER A 55 -2.87 -0.43 9.32
CA SER A 55 -3.71 -1.02 10.38
C SER A 55 -3.03 -2.20 11.07
N PHE A 56 -2.41 -3.12 10.33
CA PHE A 56 -1.68 -4.24 10.94
C PHE A 56 -0.29 -3.83 11.44
N GLY A 57 0.37 -2.90 10.74
CA GLY A 57 1.69 -2.40 11.16
C GLY A 57 1.66 -1.56 12.44
N ALA A 58 0.57 -0.81 12.69
CA ALA A 58 0.41 -0.04 13.92
C ALA A 58 -0.10 -0.88 15.11
N LEU A 59 -0.75 -2.02 14.85
CA LEU A 59 -1.35 -2.89 15.87
C LEU A 59 -0.43 -3.22 17.06
N PRO A 60 0.84 -3.65 16.90
CA PRO A 60 1.68 -4.00 18.05
C PRO A 60 1.96 -2.81 18.96
N PHE A 61 2.21 -1.63 18.39
CA PHE A 61 2.49 -0.41 19.16
C PHE A 61 1.24 0.11 19.86
N VAL A 62 0.12 0.16 19.13
CA VAL A 62 -1.16 0.61 19.69
C VAL A 62 -1.63 -0.34 20.79
N SER A 63 -1.41 -1.65 20.63
CA SER A 63 -1.73 -2.66 21.65
C SER A 63 -0.91 -2.41 22.92
N LEU A 64 0.41 -2.27 22.79
CA LEU A 64 1.30 -1.95 23.92
C LEU A 64 0.85 -0.66 24.64
N LEU A 65 0.60 0.41 23.89
CA LEU A 65 0.16 1.69 24.44
C LEU A 65 -1.22 1.59 25.10
N SER A 66 -2.12 0.77 24.55
CA SER A 66 -3.45 0.54 25.12
C SER A 66 -3.36 -0.20 26.44
N PHE A 67 -2.53 -1.23 26.54
CA PHE A 67 -2.26 -1.93 27.81
C PHE A 67 -1.63 -1.00 28.83
N TRP A 68 -0.64 -0.22 28.42
CA TRP A 68 0.03 0.72 29.30
C TRP A 68 -0.93 1.81 29.81
N THR A 69 -1.70 2.42 28.92
CA THR A 69 -2.72 3.44 29.26
C THR A 69 -3.78 2.86 30.20
N TYR A 70 -4.24 1.65 29.92
CA TYR A 70 -5.19 0.96 30.78
C TYR A 70 -4.62 0.69 32.18
N ASP A 71 -3.35 0.29 32.27
CA ASP A 71 -2.65 0.03 33.53
C ASP A 71 -2.52 1.32 34.37
N ILE A 72 -2.21 2.45 33.74
CA ILE A 72 -2.21 3.78 34.40
C ILE A 72 -3.60 4.11 34.94
N ILE A 73 -4.64 3.97 34.11
CA ILE A 73 -6.03 4.26 34.53
C ILE A 73 -6.43 3.35 35.70
N ARG A 74 -6.07 2.07 35.64
CA ARG A 74 -6.35 1.09 36.70
C ARG A 74 -5.61 1.44 37.99
N SER A 75 -4.36 1.89 37.90
CA SER A 75 -3.57 2.34 39.04
C SER A 75 -4.19 3.56 39.74
N VAL A 76 -4.61 4.56 38.96
CA VAL A 76 -5.26 5.76 39.50
C VAL A 76 -6.58 5.43 40.20
N LYS A 77 -7.32 4.43 39.70
CA LYS A 77 -8.55 3.95 40.35
C LYS A 77 -8.29 3.24 41.69
N HIS A 78 -7.19 2.51 41.81
CA HIS A 78 -6.80 1.77 43.02
C HIS A 78 -5.75 2.56 43.80
N LYS A 79 -6.15 3.74 44.30
CA LYS A 79 -5.26 4.71 44.96
C LYS A 79 -4.41 4.05 46.04
N GLY A 80 -3.09 4.03 45.82
CA GLY A 80 -2.10 3.64 46.82
C GLY A 80 -1.90 2.13 47.00
N ASP A 81 -2.59 1.28 46.24
CA ASP A 81 -2.38 -0.17 46.31
C ASP A 81 -1.12 -0.56 45.51
N PRO A 82 -0.07 -1.11 46.15
CA PRO A 82 1.16 -1.54 45.48
C PRO A 82 0.93 -2.64 44.43
N ALA A 83 -0.18 -3.39 44.51
CA ALA A 83 -0.54 -4.44 43.56
C ALA A 83 -1.00 -3.92 42.19
N TYR A 84 -1.38 -2.63 42.12
CA TYR A 84 -1.91 -1.96 40.93
C TYR A 84 -0.96 -0.88 40.38
N LYS A 85 0.34 -0.95 40.68
CA LYS A 85 1.32 -0.06 40.06
C LYS A 85 1.39 -0.27 38.54
N PRO A 86 1.49 0.81 37.75
CA PRO A 86 1.55 0.68 36.30
C PRO A 86 2.93 0.17 35.86
N TRP A 87 2.98 -0.53 34.74
CA TRP A 87 4.24 -0.85 34.06
C TRP A 87 5.02 0.44 33.73
N PRO A 88 6.36 0.50 33.92
CA PRO A 88 7.26 -0.60 34.30
C PRO A 88 7.48 -0.77 35.82
N LEU A 89 6.80 0.00 36.67
CA LEU A 89 6.99 0.00 38.13
C LEU A 89 6.27 -1.16 38.85
N LYS A 90 5.79 -2.15 38.09
CA LYS A 90 4.96 -3.25 38.58
C LYS A 90 5.83 -4.34 39.21
N ASN A 91 5.48 -4.76 40.42
CA ASN A 91 6.16 -5.87 41.11
C ASN A 91 5.50 -7.21 40.74
N PRO A 92 6.19 -8.17 40.11
CA PRO A 92 5.59 -9.40 39.61
C PRO A 92 5.01 -10.31 40.72
N GLU A 93 5.54 -10.23 41.94
CA GLU A 93 5.09 -11.06 43.08
C GLU A 93 3.75 -10.61 43.67
N ILE A 94 3.41 -9.33 43.54
CA ILE A 94 2.23 -8.70 44.19
C ILE A 94 1.21 -8.25 43.13
N ALA A 95 1.64 -8.11 41.87
CA ALA A 95 0.85 -7.66 40.74
C ALA A 95 -0.46 -8.44 40.58
N VAL A 96 -1.59 -7.73 40.60
CA VAL A 96 -2.85 -8.33 40.13
C VAL A 96 -2.77 -8.43 38.59
N PRO A 97 -2.92 -9.62 38.00
CA PRO A 97 -2.97 -9.78 36.55
C PRO A 97 -4.27 -9.19 35.97
N LEU A 98 -4.24 -8.82 34.69
CA LEU A 98 -5.47 -8.47 33.98
C LEU A 98 -6.31 -9.74 33.78
N THR A 99 -7.61 -9.62 34.05
CA THR A 99 -8.56 -10.68 33.72
C THR A 99 -8.71 -10.81 32.21
N ASP A 100 -9.09 -12.00 31.72
CA ASP A 100 -9.25 -12.27 30.28
C ASP A 100 -10.21 -11.28 29.59
N ASP A 101 -11.26 -10.86 30.30
CA ASP A 101 -12.24 -9.91 29.78
C ASP A 101 -11.68 -8.49 29.69
N GLU A 102 -10.83 -8.08 30.63
CA GLU A 102 -10.10 -6.82 30.56
C GLU A 102 -9.11 -6.84 29.40
N GLN A 103 -8.35 -7.93 29.25
CA GLN A 103 -7.39 -8.09 28.15
C GLN A 103 -8.08 -7.97 26.78
N LYS A 104 -9.21 -8.66 26.60
CA LYS A 104 -9.99 -8.58 25.35
C LYS A 104 -10.48 -7.16 25.09
N LYS A 105 -11.01 -6.46 26.09
CA LYS A 105 -11.50 -5.08 25.93
C LYS A 105 -10.38 -4.13 25.52
N VAL A 106 -9.23 -4.22 26.18
CA VAL A 106 -8.05 -3.40 25.85
C VAL A 106 -7.54 -3.72 24.44
N PHE A 107 -7.49 -5.00 24.08
CA PHE A 107 -7.11 -5.43 22.74
C PHE A 107 -8.07 -4.93 21.66
N PHE A 108 -9.38 -5.04 21.85
CA PHE A 108 -10.36 -4.51 20.90
C PHE A 108 -10.30 -2.98 20.78
N ALA A 109 -10.03 -2.28 21.89
CA ALA A 109 -9.75 -0.84 21.84
C ALA A 109 -8.53 -0.54 20.97
N ALA A 110 -7.46 -1.32 21.12
CA ALA A 110 -6.25 -1.18 20.31
C ALA A 110 -6.51 -1.44 18.82
N VAL A 111 -7.25 -2.50 18.49
CA VAL A 111 -7.70 -2.79 17.11
C VAL A 111 -8.48 -1.61 16.54
N GLY A 112 -9.43 -1.07 17.30
CA GLY A 112 -10.24 0.07 16.88
C GLY A 112 -9.41 1.32 16.60
N ILE A 113 -8.45 1.63 17.48
CA ILE A 113 -7.53 2.78 17.28
C ILE A 113 -6.66 2.55 16.04
N SER A 114 -6.12 1.35 15.85
CA SER A 114 -5.27 1.03 14.70
C SER A 114 -6.00 1.18 13.37
N VAL A 115 -7.22 0.63 13.29
CA VAL A 115 -8.11 0.81 12.15
C VAL A 115 -8.47 2.29 11.96
N GLY A 116 -8.73 3.02 13.06
CA GLY A 116 -8.98 4.46 13.03
C GLY A 116 -7.86 5.25 12.38
N ILE A 117 -6.60 4.98 12.72
CA ILE A 117 -5.43 5.61 12.11
C ILE A 117 -5.38 5.31 10.60
N ALA A 118 -5.63 4.06 10.20
CA ALA A 118 -5.65 3.67 8.80
C ALA A 118 -6.80 4.34 8.02
N LEU A 119 -7.97 4.52 8.65
CA LEU A 119 -9.10 5.23 8.05
C LEU A 119 -8.81 6.72 7.87
N ILE A 120 -8.20 7.39 8.86
CA ILE A 120 -7.79 8.79 8.74
C ILE A 120 -6.85 8.98 7.55
N ASP A 121 -5.88 8.08 7.41
CA ASP A 121 -4.94 8.09 6.29
C ASP A 121 -5.62 7.89 4.93
N PHE A 122 -6.52 6.91 4.85
CA PHE A 122 -7.32 6.64 3.66
C PHE A 122 -8.18 7.86 3.27
N SER A 123 -8.89 8.45 4.24
CA SER A 123 -9.73 9.62 4.01
C SER A 123 -8.93 10.84 3.56
N TYR A 124 -7.78 11.11 4.19
CA TYR A 124 -6.90 12.21 3.79
C TYR A 124 -6.45 12.06 2.34
N ARG A 125 -6.06 10.86 1.93
CA ARG A 125 -5.64 10.58 0.54
C ARG A 125 -6.79 10.69 -0.45
N ALA A 126 -7.96 10.17 -0.10
CA ALA A 126 -9.15 10.29 -0.93
C ALA A 126 -9.47 11.76 -1.24
N ILE A 127 -9.46 12.61 -0.20
CA ILE A 127 -9.71 14.05 -0.34
C ILE A 127 -8.62 14.71 -1.18
N LYS A 128 -7.33 14.45 -0.87
CA LYS A 128 -6.19 15.05 -1.58
C LYS A 128 -6.20 14.68 -3.08
N ARG A 129 -6.57 13.45 -3.40
CA ARG A 129 -6.68 12.97 -4.79
C ARG A 129 -7.77 13.72 -5.55
N GLU A 130 -8.93 13.92 -4.95
CA GLU A 130 -10.03 14.66 -5.59
C GLU A 130 -9.66 16.13 -5.82
N ILE A 131 -8.96 16.77 -4.88
CA ILE A 131 -8.45 18.13 -5.06
C ILE A 131 -7.43 18.18 -6.22
N LYS A 132 -6.50 17.23 -6.29
CA LYS A 132 -5.48 17.18 -7.36
C LYS A 132 -6.13 16.95 -8.74
N LYS A 133 -7.13 16.06 -8.83
CA LYS A 133 -7.87 15.81 -10.07
C LYS A 133 -8.61 17.06 -10.57
N LYS A 134 -9.23 17.83 -9.67
CA LYS A 134 -9.92 19.08 -10.03
C LYS A 134 -8.94 20.10 -10.61
N LYS A 135 -7.80 20.32 -9.93
CA LYS A 135 -6.75 21.24 -10.41
C LYS A 135 -6.18 20.81 -11.77
N LEU A 136 -5.92 19.51 -11.96
CA LEU A 136 -5.42 18.99 -13.24
C LEU A 136 -6.45 19.18 -14.37
N LYS A 137 -7.75 19.05 -14.07
CA LYS A 137 -8.81 19.28 -15.05
C LYS A 137 -8.89 20.76 -15.45
N GLU A 138 -8.80 21.67 -14.48
CA GLU A 138 -8.75 23.11 -14.73
C GLU A 138 -7.52 23.51 -15.55
N GLU A 139 -6.35 22.95 -15.23
CA GLU A 139 -5.12 23.18 -15.98
C GLU A 139 -5.24 22.68 -17.42
N LYS A 140 -5.75 21.45 -17.65
CA LYS A 140 -6.01 20.94 -19.01
C LYS A 140 -6.96 21.84 -19.80
N LEU A 141 -8.05 22.29 -19.18
CA LEU A 141 -9.00 23.20 -19.83
C LEU A 141 -8.38 24.57 -20.17
N ASN A 142 -7.43 25.04 -19.37
CA ASN A 142 -6.75 26.32 -19.60
C ASN A 142 -5.52 26.21 -20.52
N SER A 143 -4.97 25.01 -20.71
CA SER A 143 -3.75 24.75 -21.51
C SER A 143 -4.02 24.07 -22.86
N GLU A 144 -5.26 23.67 -23.14
CA GLU A 144 -5.69 23.35 -24.50
C GLU A 144 -5.64 24.63 -25.34
N GLU A 145 -4.50 24.87 -25.98
CA GLU A 145 -4.45 25.68 -27.21
C GLU A 145 -5.58 25.19 -28.14
N PRO A 146 -6.30 26.11 -28.80
CA PRO A 146 -7.53 25.78 -29.52
C PRO A 146 -7.27 24.63 -30.47
N ILE A 147 -8.04 23.55 -30.35
CA ILE A 147 -7.98 22.41 -31.28
C ILE A 147 -8.16 22.97 -32.70
N ILE A 148 -7.06 23.11 -33.44
CA ILE A 148 -7.09 23.59 -34.82
C ILE A 148 -7.61 22.43 -35.66
N LEU A 149 -8.91 22.47 -35.94
CA LEU A 149 -9.53 21.59 -36.92
C LEU A 149 -8.95 21.97 -38.28
N ILE A 150 -7.98 21.19 -38.77
CA ILE A 150 -7.55 21.26 -40.17
C ILE A 150 -8.71 20.65 -40.98
N PRO A 151 -9.43 21.42 -41.80
CA PRO A 151 -10.47 20.85 -42.63
C PRO A 151 -9.81 19.87 -43.59
N ILE A 152 -10.28 18.61 -43.58
CA ILE A 152 -10.00 17.67 -44.65
C ILE A 152 -10.79 18.20 -45.85
N ILE A 153 -10.08 18.79 -46.80
CA ILE A 153 -10.67 19.21 -48.07
C ILE A 153 -10.97 17.92 -48.84
N ASP A 154 -12.25 17.59 -48.98
CA ASP A 154 -12.73 16.51 -49.84
C ASP A 154 -12.28 16.78 -51.29
N GLY A 155 -11.12 16.25 -51.67
CA GLY A 155 -10.56 16.37 -53.01
C GLY A 155 -9.04 16.45 -53.12
N ALA A 156 -8.31 16.67 -52.03
CA ALA A 156 -6.84 16.62 -52.05
C ALA A 156 -6.34 15.26 -51.54
N SER A 157 -6.05 14.36 -52.47
CA SER A 157 -5.35 13.10 -52.20
C SER A 157 -4.05 13.37 -51.43
N PRO A 158 -3.72 12.63 -50.35
CA PRO A 158 -2.40 12.70 -49.76
C PRO A 158 -1.40 12.18 -50.80
N SER A 159 -0.65 13.10 -51.41
CA SER A 159 0.49 12.77 -52.25
C SER A 159 1.40 11.86 -51.44
N THR A 160 1.43 10.60 -51.87
CA THR A 160 2.29 9.55 -51.37
C THR A 160 3.70 9.90 -51.82
N GLU A 161 4.48 10.55 -50.96
CA GLU A 161 5.92 10.67 -51.17
C GLU A 161 6.57 9.44 -50.55
N LYS A 162 6.82 8.43 -51.40
CA LYS A 162 7.68 7.30 -51.10
C LYS A 162 9.08 7.57 -51.62
N ASP A 163 10.03 7.39 -50.71
CA ASP A 163 11.36 6.82 -50.92
C ASP A 163 12.31 7.53 -51.91
N GLU A 164 13.29 8.25 -51.36
CA GLU A 164 14.63 8.30 -51.94
C GLU A 164 15.69 8.11 -50.86
N LYS A 165 16.41 6.98 -50.94
CA LYS A 165 17.73 6.80 -50.33
C LYS A 165 18.66 6.36 -51.45
N PRO A 166 19.87 6.94 -51.54
CA PRO A 166 21.05 6.06 -51.62
C PRO A 166 22.14 6.32 -50.55
N GLN A 167 22.66 5.20 -50.04
CA GLN A 167 23.97 4.90 -49.43
C GLN A 167 25.18 5.59 -50.14
N GLU A 168 26.43 5.75 -49.66
CA GLU A 168 27.27 5.30 -48.53
C GLU A 168 28.72 5.77 -48.84
N LYS A 169 29.53 6.23 -47.86
CA LYS A 169 30.93 5.75 -47.57
C LYS A 169 31.79 6.73 -46.72
N SER A 170 32.42 6.11 -45.71
CA SER A 170 33.84 6.23 -45.30
C SER A 170 34.28 7.52 -44.61
N SER A 171 34.55 7.53 -43.29
CA SER A 171 35.87 7.26 -42.60
C SER A 171 36.34 8.58 -41.97
N ASN A 172 36.84 8.72 -40.74
CA ASN A 172 37.46 7.82 -39.78
C ASN A 172 37.34 8.43 -38.36
N GLU A 173 37.35 7.54 -37.36
CA GLU A 173 38.11 7.58 -36.10
C GLU A 173 38.50 8.94 -35.49
N ASP A 174 38.05 9.19 -34.26
CA ASP A 174 39.00 9.14 -33.13
C ASP A 174 38.29 8.71 -31.84
N LYS A 175 38.84 7.67 -31.21
CA LYS A 175 38.55 7.18 -29.86
C LYS A 175 39.89 7.17 -29.14
N THR A 176 39.82 7.31 -27.82
CA THR A 176 40.87 7.03 -26.82
C THR A 176 41.86 8.20 -26.66
N ALA A 177 42.34 8.61 -25.49
CA ALA A 177 42.50 8.03 -24.15
C ALA A 177 42.81 9.23 -23.20
N LYS A 178 42.64 9.25 -21.87
CA LYS A 178 43.16 8.45 -20.74
C LYS A 178 42.48 9.06 -19.49
N GLU A 179 41.94 8.38 -18.48
CA GLU A 179 42.49 7.42 -17.51
C GLU A 179 43.55 7.98 -16.52
N ASN A 180 43.21 7.87 -15.22
CA ASN A 180 44.01 7.90 -13.96
C ASN A 180 44.42 9.30 -13.41
N GLU A 181 44.37 9.66 -12.12
CA GLU A 181 44.63 8.97 -10.81
C GLU A 181 43.85 9.68 -9.65
N THR A 182 43.08 9.00 -8.77
CA THR A 182 43.33 8.58 -7.34
C THR A 182 43.29 9.69 -6.23
N PRO A 183 43.26 9.41 -4.89
CA PRO A 183 42.29 9.96 -3.91
C PRO A 183 42.92 10.87 -2.82
N GLU A 184 42.12 11.24 -1.80
CA GLU A 184 42.36 12.00 -0.53
C GLU A 184 41.48 13.27 -0.52
N GLN A 185 40.68 13.59 0.52
CA GLN A 185 40.86 13.44 1.97
C GLN A 185 39.59 12.98 2.69
#